data_AF-A0A843SZL9-F1
#
_entry.id   AF-A0A843SZL9-F1
#
_cell.length_a   1.000
_cell.length_b   1.000
_cell.length_c   1.000
_cell.angle_alpha   90.00
_cell.angle_beta   90.00
_cell.angle_gamma   90.00
#
_symmetry.space_group_name_H-M   'P 1'
#
loop_
_entity.id
_entity.type
_entity.pdbx_description
1 polymer ?
#
loop_
_entity_poly.entity_id
_entity_poly.type
_entity_poly.pdbx_seq_one_letter_code
_entity_poly.pdbx_strand_id
1 'polypeptide(L)'
;MTMVDAMYSPTSNDTTVNGEPFSDAHPSAVPTYAAGAPWFLRGDSIMVNDTEYVKFGVTRVIEPSQLAWVGTHMGTSVFAEAGTTTPQAVVYVPVMPGCEFQPYQERQAIRPRG
;
A
#
# COMPACT_ATOMS: atom_id res chain seq x y z
N MET A 1 -7.73 25.22 6.13
CA MET A 1 -6.85 24.14 6.59
C MET A 1 -7.56 23.47 7.76
N THR A 2 -8.34 22.43 7.48
CA THR A 2 -9.11 21.70 8.49
C THR A 2 -8.21 20.60 9.05
N MET A 3 -7.81 20.72 10.31
CA MET A 3 -7.19 19.61 11.04
C MET A 3 -8.23 18.51 11.18
N VAL A 4 -7.84 17.29 10.86
CA VAL A 4 -8.70 16.11 10.95
C VAL A 4 -8.35 15.43 12.27
N ASP A 5 -9.31 15.39 13.20
CA ASP A 5 -9.13 14.69 14.47
C ASP A 5 -9.16 13.18 14.20
N ALA A 6 -8.01 12.52 14.41
CA ALA A 6 -7.85 11.07 14.33
C ALA A 6 -7.67 10.51 15.75
N MET A 7 -8.57 9.62 16.18
CA MET A 7 -8.56 9.06 17.52
C MET A 7 -8.50 7.52 17.46
N TYR A 8 -7.48 6.94 18.08
CA TYR A 8 -7.31 5.48 18.11
C TYR A 8 -8.31 4.83 19.07
N SER A 9 -9.08 3.86 18.60
CA SER A 9 -10.03 3.06 19.36
C SER A 9 -9.44 1.68 19.70
N PRO A 10 -9.04 1.42 20.95
CA PRO A 10 -8.45 0.14 21.35
C PRO A 10 -9.47 -1.00 21.42
N THR A 11 -10.77 -0.72 21.39
CA THR A 11 -11.84 -1.75 21.43
C THR A 11 -12.17 -2.33 20.07
N SER A 12 -12.04 -1.54 19.00
CA SER A 12 -12.18 -1.98 17.60
C SER A 12 -10.83 -2.17 16.90
N ASN A 13 -9.73 -1.82 17.57
CA ASN A 13 -8.38 -1.75 17.00
C ASN A 13 -8.34 -0.94 15.70
N ASP A 14 -9.12 0.15 15.67
CA ASP A 14 -9.36 1.00 14.51
C ASP A 14 -9.18 2.48 14.86
N THR A 15 -8.82 3.30 13.89
CA THR A 15 -8.71 4.75 14.05
C THR A 15 -10.02 5.37 13.59
N THR A 16 -10.63 6.26 14.37
CA THR A 16 -11.75 7.07 13.87
C THR A 16 -11.23 8.38 13.33
N VAL A 17 -11.72 8.80 12.17
CA VAL A 17 -11.35 10.06 11.49
C VAL A 17 -12.64 10.86 11.35
N ASN A 18 -12.75 12.01 12.02
CA ASN A 18 -13.99 12.81 12.08
C ASN A 18 -15.24 12.02 12.58
N GLY A 19 -15.05 11.02 13.44
CA GLY A 19 -16.14 10.21 13.98
C GLY A 19 -16.60 9.06 13.09
N GLU A 20 -16.04 8.91 11.88
CA GLU A 20 -16.24 7.72 11.04
C GLU A 20 -15.10 6.71 11.31
N PRO A 21 -15.39 5.40 11.39
CA PRO A 21 -14.35 4.38 11.42
C PRO A 21 -13.48 4.49 10.16
N PHE A 22 -12.15 4.53 10.32
CA PHE A 22 -11.24 4.50 9.17
C PHE A 22 -11.48 3.24 8.32
N SER A 23 -11.91 2.15 8.94
CA SER A 23 -12.36 0.93 8.27
C SER A 23 -13.62 1.07 7.41
N ASP A 24 -14.47 2.08 7.62
CA ASP A 24 -15.65 2.35 6.76
C ASP A 24 -15.27 3.23 5.55
N ALA A 25 -14.34 4.19 5.72
CA ALA A 25 -13.76 4.94 4.61
C ALA A 25 -12.85 4.07 3.72
N HIS A 26 -12.28 3.00 4.31
CA HIS A 26 -11.41 2.03 3.65
C HIS A 26 -11.86 0.60 3.98
N PRO A 27 -12.95 0.11 3.36
CA PRO A 27 -13.56 -1.17 3.69
C PRO A 27 -12.53 -2.31 3.72
N SER A 28 -12.42 -2.95 4.89
CA SER A 28 -11.55 -4.08 5.23
C SER A 28 -11.91 -5.40 4.50
N ALA A 29 -12.60 -5.34 3.37
CA ALA A 29 -13.02 -6.50 2.60
C ALA A 29 -11.95 -6.89 1.57
N VAL A 30 -11.00 -7.71 2.04
CA VAL A 30 -10.23 -8.76 1.33
C VAL A 30 -9.68 -8.46 -0.09
N PRO A 31 -8.35 -8.53 -0.25
CA PRO A 31 -7.31 -8.28 0.74
C PRO A 31 -6.94 -6.80 0.66
N THR A 32 -7.51 -5.97 1.52
CA THR A 32 -7.06 -4.58 1.69
C THR A 32 -5.58 -4.51 2.11
N TYR A 33 -5.05 -5.58 2.72
CA TYR A 33 -3.69 -5.71 3.25
C TYR A 33 -2.99 -6.98 2.78
N ALA A 34 -1.69 -6.90 2.53
CA ALA A 34 -0.90 -7.98 1.94
C ALA A 34 -0.38 -9.01 2.95
N ALA A 35 -0.25 -8.71 4.25
CA ALA A 35 0.35 -9.63 5.22
C ALA A 35 -0.31 -11.02 5.27
N GLY A 36 -1.62 -11.10 5.02
CA GLY A 36 -2.36 -12.36 5.00
C GLY A 36 -2.44 -13.05 3.63
N ALA A 37 -1.94 -12.41 2.57
CA ALA A 37 -2.12 -12.91 1.22
C ALA A 37 -1.06 -13.97 0.84
N PRO A 38 -1.45 -15.12 0.25
CA PRO A 38 -0.49 -16.17 -0.12
C PRO A 38 0.64 -15.68 -1.05
N TRP A 39 0.32 -14.78 -1.99
CA TRP A 39 1.31 -14.22 -2.91
C TRP A 39 2.36 -13.38 -2.18
N PHE A 40 1.95 -12.62 -1.15
CA PHE A 40 2.85 -11.79 -0.36
C PHE A 40 3.78 -12.64 0.52
N LEU A 41 3.22 -13.70 1.11
CA LEU A 41 3.95 -14.66 1.95
C LEU A 41 4.97 -15.47 1.16
N ARG A 42 4.66 -15.82 -0.10
CA ARG A 42 5.61 -16.50 -1.01
C ARG A 42 6.65 -15.57 -1.62
N GLY A 43 6.48 -14.26 -1.50
CA GLY A 43 7.35 -13.27 -2.13
C GLY A 43 7.14 -13.18 -3.65
N ASP A 44 5.93 -13.50 -4.12
CA ASP A 44 5.58 -13.43 -5.54
C ASP A 44 5.67 -11.98 -6.04
N SER A 45 5.88 -11.83 -7.35
CA SER A 45 5.74 -10.53 -8.02
C SER A 45 4.27 -10.11 -8.10
N ILE A 46 4.06 -8.81 -8.23
CA ILE A 46 2.74 -8.21 -8.44
C ILE A 46 2.67 -7.57 -9.82
N MET A 47 1.48 -7.61 -10.41
CA MET A 47 1.17 -6.93 -11.67
C MET A 47 0.27 -5.73 -11.39
N VAL A 48 0.67 -4.56 -11.87
CA VAL A 48 -0.12 -3.31 -11.80
C VAL A 48 0.03 -2.59 -13.14
N ASN A 49 -1.09 -2.31 -13.82
CA ASN A 49 -1.12 -1.65 -15.14
C ASN A 49 -0.10 -2.24 -16.13
N ASP A 50 -0.15 -3.57 -16.32
CA ASP A 50 0.74 -4.35 -17.19
C ASP A 50 2.25 -4.30 -16.83
N THR A 51 2.60 -3.72 -15.69
CA THR A 51 3.97 -3.63 -15.20
C THR A 51 4.19 -4.64 -14.07
N GLU A 52 5.27 -5.43 -14.18
CA GLU A 52 5.67 -6.39 -13.14
C GLU A 52 6.58 -5.74 -12.11
N TYR A 53 6.19 -5.83 -10.85
CA TYR A 53 6.98 -5.37 -9.72
C TYR A 53 7.35 -6.53 -8.81
N VAL A 54 8.56 -6.50 -8.26
CA VAL A 54 9.05 -7.50 -7.31
C VAL A 54 9.31 -6.88 -5.96
N LYS A 55 9.11 -7.66 -4.90
CA LYS A 55 9.29 -7.21 -3.52
C LYS A 55 10.73 -6.69 -3.34
N PHE A 56 10.86 -5.47 -2.84
CA PHE A 56 12.13 -4.78 -2.73
C PHE A 56 12.27 -4.13 -1.35
N GLY A 57 13.45 -4.24 -0.75
CA GLY A 57 13.77 -3.61 0.53
C GLY A 57 12.91 -4.11 1.70
N VAL A 58 12.94 -3.31 2.77
CA VAL A 58 12.16 -3.56 4.00
C VAL A 58 10.86 -2.78 4.00
N THR A 59 9.87 -3.24 4.76
CA THR A 59 8.65 -2.49 5.06
C THR A 59 8.99 -1.12 5.62
N ARG A 60 8.21 -0.11 5.22
CA ARG A 60 8.37 1.29 5.64
C ARG A 60 7.06 1.83 6.17
N VAL A 61 7.16 2.72 7.15
CA VAL A 61 6.03 3.56 7.56
C VAL A 61 6.00 4.76 6.63
N ILE A 62 4.89 4.95 5.91
CA ILE A 62 4.70 6.06 4.96
C ILE A 62 3.36 6.71 5.25
N GLU A 63 3.32 8.04 5.32
CA GLU A 63 2.05 8.73 5.54
C GLU A 63 1.12 8.58 4.32
N PRO A 64 -0.19 8.32 4.52
CA PRO A 64 -1.13 8.20 3.41
C PRO A 64 -1.20 9.44 2.50
N SER A 65 -0.90 10.62 3.05
CA SER A 65 -0.83 11.90 2.31
C SER A 65 0.28 11.93 1.25
N GLN A 66 1.32 11.10 1.42
CA GLN A 66 2.45 10.98 0.51
C GLN A 66 2.23 9.92 -0.57
N LEU A 67 1.09 9.21 -0.52
CA LEU A 67 0.79 8.10 -1.41
C LEU A 67 -0.39 8.45 -2.33
N ALA A 68 -0.24 8.10 -3.60
CA ALA A 68 -1.30 8.12 -4.59
C ALA A 68 -1.65 6.68 -4.98
N TRP A 69 -2.94 6.38 -5.05
CA TRP A 69 -3.42 5.08 -5.53
C TRP A 69 -3.09 4.92 -7.02
N VAL A 70 -2.51 3.77 -7.40
CA VAL A 70 -2.11 3.48 -8.79
C VAL A 70 -2.79 2.25 -9.39
N GLY A 71 -3.41 1.42 -8.56
CA GLY A 71 -4.13 0.23 -9.03
C GLY A 71 -4.41 -0.76 -7.91
N THR A 72 -4.80 -1.97 -8.31
CA THR A 72 -5.02 -3.09 -7.39
C THR A 72 -4.33 -4.34 -7.89
N HIS A 73 -3.87 -5.18 -6.96
CA HIS A 73 -3.35 -6.50 -7.23
C HIS A 73 -4.08 -7.53 -6.36
N MET A 74 -4.83 -8.43 -7.00
CA MET A 74 -5.65 -9.44 -6.30
C MET A 74 -6.53 -8.86 -5.19
N GLY A 75 -7.08 -7.66 -5.39
CA GLY A 75 -7.91 -6.92 -4.43
C GLY A 75 -7.14 -6.04 -3.43
N THR A 76 -5.79 -6.12 -3.39
CA THR A 76 -4.95 -5.24 -2.57
C THR A 76 -4.64 -3.94 -3.31
N SER A 77 -4.96 -2.82 -2.68
CA SER A 77 -4.62 -1.50 -3.20
C SER A 77 -3.10 -1.33 -3.28
N VAL A 78 -2.64 -0.84 -4.43
CA VAL A 78 -1.23 -0.53 -4.67
C VAL A 78 -1.10 0.98 -4.85
N PHE A 79 -0.09 1.54 -4.20
CA PHE A 79 0.17 2.96 -4.15
C PHE A 79 1.53 3.29 -4.74
N ALA A 80 1.76 4.54 -5.08
CA ALA A 80 3.08 5.08 -5.37
C ALA A 80 3.26 6.42 -4.65
N GLU A 81 4.48 6.94 -4.61
CA GLU A 81 4.70 8.30 -4.10
C GLU A 81 3.91 9.32 -4.92
N ALA A 82 3.21 10.21 -4.22
CA ALA A 82 2.43 11.27 -4.83
C ALA A 82 3.34 12.20 -5.66
N GLY A 83 2.90 12.54 -6.87
CA GLY A 83 3.67 13.39 -7.79
C GLY A 83 4.75 12.67 -8.60
N THR A 84 4.84 11.34 -8.53
CA THR A 84 5.74 10.56 -9.40
C THR A 84 5.19 10.40 -10.83
N THR A 85 6.08 10.24 -11.79
CA THR A 85 5.75 9.98 -13.20
C THR A 85 5.42 8.52 -13.46
N THR A 86 4.47 8.25 -14.34
CA THR A 86 4.11 6.90 -14.81
C THR A 86 5.03 6.46 -15.97
N PRO A 87 5.49 5.20 -16.04
CA PRO A 87 5.35 4.15 -15.03
C PRO A 87 6.20 4.43 -13.78
N GLN A 88 5.67 4.06 -12.62
CA GLN A 88 6.33 4.29 -11.35
C GLN A 88 7.47 3.29 -11.17
N ALA A 89 8.66 3.76 -10.80
CA ALA A 89 9.79 2.86 -10.55
C ALA A 89 9.56 1.98 -9.30
N VAL A 90 8.84 2.53 -8.31
CA VAL A 90 8.54 1.89 -7.02
C VAL A 90 7.07 2.07 -6.70
N VAL A 91 6.46 0.98 -6.26
CA VAL A 91 5.10 0.95 -5.72
C VAL A 91 5.10 0.40 -4.29
N TYR A 92 4.06 0.72 -3.55
CA TYR A 92 3.91 0.45 -2.13
C TYR A 92 2.63 -0.33 -1.90
N VAL A 93 2.77 -1.45 -1.20
CA VAL A 93 1.66 -2.34 -0.88
C VAL A 93 1.41 -2.29 0.63
N PRO A 94 0.20 -1.98 1.10
CA PRO A 94 -0.12 -1.95 2.53
C PRO A 94 0.00 -3.36 3.10
N VAL A 95 0.78 -3.51 4.18
CA VAL A 95 1.05 -4.81 4.82
C VAL A 95 0.04 -5.08 5.92
N MET A 96 -0.25 -4.07 6.74
CA MET A 96 -1.18 -4.15 7.87
C MET A 96 -1.73 -2.75 8.21
N PRO A 97 -2.81 -2.65 9.02
CA PRO A 97 -3.25 -1.37 9.56
C PRO A 97 -2.11 -0.69 10.31
N GLY A 98 -1.96 0.64 10.14
CA GLY A 98 -0.88 1.41 10.78
C GLY A 98 0.18 2.00 9.84
N CYS A 99 -0.17 2.24 8.57
CA CYS A 99 0.69 2.91 7.59
C CYS A 99 1.99 2.14 7.25
N GLU A 100 2.00 0.82 7.44
CA GLU A 100 3.11 -0.04 7.04
C GLU A 100 2.95 -0.51 5.60
N PHE A 101 3.94 -0.20 4.77
CA PHE A 101 3.95 -0.52 3.35
C PHE A 101 5.21 -1.28 2.96
N GLN A 102 5.03 -2.37 2.21
CA GLN A 102 6.12 -3.08 1.57
C GLN A 102 6.41 -2.42 0.20
N PRO A 103 7.66 -1.99 -0.04
CA PRO A 103 8.05 -1.55 -1.37
C PRO A 103 8.16 -2.72 -2.35
N TYR A 104 7.80 -2.43 -3.58
CA TYR A 104 7.93 -3.27 -4.76
C TYR A 104 8.54 -2.42 -5.88
N GLN A 105 9.60 -2.92 -6.52
CA GLN A 105 10.29 -2.19 -7.58
C GLN A 105 10.03 -2.86 -8.92
N GLU A 106 9.94 -2.04 -9.98
CA GLU A 106 9.79 -2.52 -11.34
C GLU A 106 10.91 -3.53 -11.67
N ARG A 107 10.52 -4.72 -12.15
CA ARG A 107 11.49 -5.79 -12.42
C ARG A 107 12.53 -5.39 -13.47
N GLN A 108 12.15 -4.57 -14.45
CA GLN A 108 13.08 -4.08 -15.48
C GLN A 108 14.13 -3.14 -14.90
N ALA A 109 13.79 -2.35 -13.87
CA ALA A 109 14.74 -1.47 -13.18
C ALA A 109 15.78 -2.22 -12.35
N ILE A 110 15.52 -3.48 -12.00
CA ILE A 110 16.43 -4.33 -11.20
C ILE A 110 17.45 -5.06 -12.08
N ARG A 111 17.17 -5.24 -13.39
CA ARG A 111 18.17 -5.77 -14.30
C ARG A 111 19.24 -4.69 -14.55
N PRO A 112 20.53 -4.96 -14.29
CA PRO A 112 21.57 -4.05 -14.74
C PRO A 112 21.45 -3.92 -16.26
N ARG A 113 21.57 -2.69 -16.77
CA ARG A 113 21.81 -2.48 -18.20
C ARG A 113 23.18 -3.07 -18.53
N GLY A 114 23.19 -4.29 -19.10
CA GLY A 114 24.39 -4.95 -19.63
C GLY A 114 25.05 -5.89 -18.65
#